data_AF-A0A3N5LCV6-F1
#
_entry.id   AF-A0A3N5LCV6-F1
#
_cell.length_a   1.000
_cell.length_b   1.000
_cell.length_c   1.000
_cell.angle_alpha   90.00
_cell.angle_beta   90.00
_cell.angle_gamma   90.00
#
_symmetry.space_group_name_H-M   'P 1'
#
loop_
_entity.id
_entity.type
_entity.pdbx_description
1 polymer ?
#
loop_
_entity_poly.entity_id
_entity_poly.type
_entity_poly.pdbx_seq_one_letter_code
_entity_poly.pdbx_strand_id
1 'polypeptide(L)'
;MKPPASSHARSFASAARKNGRPCATCRLCMMMRHSGFTLLPEILQQILEPERNKKMNQLLSIFKQKFAASPAFLTRAPGRVNLLGEHVDYNDGAVLPAAIDREIRLAAASAPGEVVSLHAHDLEQSVTFSLDHLNEKKDLEGNDLPAWALYPAGVAWA
;
A
#
# COMPACT_ATOMS: atom_id res chain seq x y z
N MET A 1 44.82 7.07 -10.69
CA MET A 1 43.93 6.30 -9.80
C MET A 1 42.51 6.84 -9.98
N LYS A 2 41.62 5.98 -10.47
CA LYS A 2 40.24 6.26 -10.92
C LYS A 2 39.32 5.35 -10.09
N PRO A 3 38.20 5.83 -9.51
CA PRO A 3 37.38 5.00 -8.64
C PRO A 3 36.66 3.89 -9.43
N PRO A 4 36.35 2.75 -8.79
CA PRO A 4 35.79 1.60 -9.47
C PRO A 4 34.32 1.81 -9.83
N ALA A 5 33.96 1.43 -11.05
CA ALA A 5 32.60 1.35 -11.54
C ALA A 5 31.88 0.17 -10.86
N SER A 6 30.80 0.43 -10.14
CA SER A 6 29.89 -0.62 -9.67
C SER A 6 28.91 -0.98 -10.79
N SER A 7 29.18 -2.13 -11.39
CA SER A 7 28.29 -2.84 -12.31
C SER A 7 27.08 -3.38 -11.56
N HIS A 8 25.87 -2.86 -11.78
CA HIS A 8 24.61 -3.60 -11.63
C HIS A 8 23.49 -2.84 -12.38
N ALA A 9 23.47 -3.00 -13.71
CA ALA A 9 22.35 -2.58 -14.55
C ALA A 9 22.00 -3.72 -15.53
N ARG A 10 21.39 -4.77 -14.98
CA ARG A 10 20.56 -5.78 -15.66
C ARG A 10 19.48 -6.10 -14.62
N SER A 11 18.18 -6.02 -14.85
CA SER A 11 17.39 -6.35 -16.02
C SER A 11 16.01 -5.69 -15.84
N PHE A 12 15.50 -4.99 -16.85
CA PHE A 12 14.09 -4.61 -16.95
C PHE A 12 13.62 -4.96 -18.35
N ALA A 13 12.98 -6.12 -18.48
CA ALA A 13 11.97 -6.42 -19.50
C ALA A 13 11.61 -7.91 -19.43
N SER A 14 10.58 -8.24 -18.66
CA SER A 14 9.72 -9.37 -19.02
C SER A 14 8.29 -9.01 -18.62
N ALA A 15 7.60 -8.39 -19.58
CA ALA A 15 6.20 -8.06 -19.48
C ALA A 15 5.35 -9.33 -19.62
N ALA A 16 4.50 -9.59 -18.63
CA ALA A 16 3.44 -10.59 -18.72
C ALA A 16 2.49 -10.19 -19.87
N ARG A 17 2.42 -11.03 -20.91
CA ARG A 17 1.44 -10.92 -22.00
C ARG A 17 0.33 -11.93 -21.74
N LYS A 18 -0.94 -11.49 -21.77
CA LYS A 18 -2.10 -12.37 -21.93
C LYS A 18 -2.71 -12.09 -23.31
N ASN A 19 -2.72 -13.10 -24.18
CA ASN A 19 -3.44 -13.15 -25.47
C ASN A 19 -3.13 -12.07 -26.52
N GLY A 20 -1.87 -11.63 -26.64
CA GLY A 20 -1.39 -10.96 -27.86
C GLY A 20 -2.06 -9.64 -28.24
N ARG A 21 -2.89 -9.05 -27.38
CA ARG A 21 -3.51 -7.73 -27.57
C ARG A 21 -3.02 -6.78 -26.47
N PRO A 22 -2.66 -5.53 -26.79
CA PRO A 22 -2.31 -4.54 -25.78
C PRO A 22 -3.52 -4.29 -24.88
N CYS A 23 -3.41 -4.61 -23.58
CA CYS A 23 -4.39 -4.23 -22.58
C CYS A 23 -4.40 -2.70 -22.46
N ALA A 24 -5.51 -2.07 -22.84
CA ALA A 24 -5.67 -0.61 -22.85
C ALA A 24 -5.86 0.00 -21.45
N THR A 25 -5.68 -0.75 -20.37
CA THR A 25 -5.93 -0.27 -18.99
C THR A 25 -4.70 -0.34 -18.07
N CYS A 26 -3.50 -0.45 -18.63
CA CYS A 26 -2.27 -0.15 -17.91
C CYS A 26 -1.84 1.29 -18.22
N ARG A 27 -2.62 2.27 -17.76
CA ARG A 27 -2.22 3.68 -17.71
C ARG A 27 -1.63 4.00 -16.33
N LEU A 28 -0.70 3.15 -15.88
CA LEU A 28 0.16 3.45 -14.75
C LEU A 28 1.45 4.08 -15.28
N CYS A 29 1.90 5.12 -14.58
CA CYS A 29 3.19 5.79 -14.69
C CYS A 29 3.27 6.96 -15.68
N MET A 30 2.55 8.04 -15.39
CA MET A 30 3.19 9.34 -15.56
C MET A 30 4.12 9.54 -14.36
N MET A 31 5.41 9.26 -14.56
CA MET A 31 6.46 9.82 -13.73
C MET A 31 6.32 11.34 -13.79
N MET A 32 5.63 11.96 -12.83
CA MET A 32 6.04 13.30 -12.42
C MET A 32 7.28 13.14 -11.52
N ARG A 33 8.41 12.86 -12.17
CA ARG A 33 9.68 13.46 -11.70
C ARG A 33 9.59 14.95 -12.02
N HIS A 34 8.75 15.68 -11.29
CA HIS A 34 9.06 17.08 -11.06
C HIS A 34 10.11 17.10 -9.96
N SER A 35 11.36 17.12 -10.39
CA SER A 35 12.45 17.78 -9.68
C SER A 35 11.99 19.19 -9.28
N GLY A 36 11.33 19.30 -8.13
CA GLY A 36 10.70 20.54 -7.68
C GLY A 36 9.74 20.47 -6.49
N PHE A 37 9.40 19.29 -5.94
CA PHE A 37 8.63 19.20 -4.68
C PHE A 37 9.35 18.34 -3.65
N THR A 38 10.55 18.77 -3.28
CA THR A 38 11.15 18.42 -2.00
C THR A 38 11.52 19.75 -1.37
N LEU A 39 10.98 20.02 -0.20
CA LEU A 39 11.56 20.84 0.86
C LEU A 39 10.49 21.02 1.94
N LEU A 40 10.15 19.91 2.60
CA LEU A 40 10.00 20.08 4.04
C LEU A 40 11.35 20.63 4.52
N PRO A 41 11.39 21.78 5.24
CA PRO A 41 12.63 22.31 5.78
C PRO A 41 13.38 21.18 6.51
N GLU A 42 14.72 21.17 6.47
CA GLU A 42 15.52 20.13 7.13
C GLU A 42 15.08 19.90 8.59
N ILE A 43 14.69 20.98 9.28
CA ILE A 43 14.13 20.97 10.63
C ILE A 43 12.86 20.11 10.71
N LEU A 44 11.94 20.23 9.75
CA LEU A 44 10.72 19.42 9.73
C LEU A 44 11.01 17.96 9.41
N GLN A 45 12.02 17.68 8.58
CA GLN A 45 12.49 16.30 8.36
C GLN A 45 13.07 15.73 9.67
N GLN A 46 13.94 16.49 10.35
CA GLN A 46 14.54 16.09 11.62
C GLN A 46 13.52 15.87 12.74
N ILE A 47 12.40 16.62 12.75
CA ILE A 47 11.33 16.45 13.74
C ILE A 47 10.43 15.25 13.41
N LEU A 48 10.10 15.05 12.13
CA LEU A 48 9.15 14.01 11.72
C LEU A 48 9.80 12.63 11.58
N GLU A 49 11.09 12.54 11.24
CA GLU A 49 11.77 11.27 10.99
C GLU A 49 11.90 10.36 12.22
N PRO A 50 12.17 10.84 13.44
CA PRO A 50 12.20 9.99 14.62
C PRO A 50 10.87 9.26 14.86
N GLU A 51 9.75 9.98 14.80
CA GLU A 51 8.42 9.42 14.98
C GLU A 51 8.02 8.49 13.83
N ARG A 52 8.37 8.85 12.60
CA ARG A 52 8.11 8.00 11.42
C ARG A 52 8.89 6.68 11.50
N ASN A 53 10.17 6.75 11.89
CA ASN A 53 11.04 5.59 12.07
C ASN A 53 10.55 4.71 13.22
N LYS A 54 10.11 5.31 14.32
CA LYS A 54 9.51 4.59 15.45
C LYS A 54 8.28 3.79 15.03
N LYS A 55 7.33 4.42 14.32
CA LYS A 55 6.12 3.74 13.81
C LYS A 55 6.47 2.63 12.81
N MET A 56 7.47 2.84 11.96
CA MET A 56 7.93 1.82 11.02
C MET A 56 8.55 0.61 11.74
N ASN A 57 9.42 0.85 12.71
CA ASN A 57 10.05 -0.21 13.50
C ASN A 57 9.02 -1.00 14.31
N GLN A 58 8.02 -0.33 14.87
CA GLN A 58 6.89 -0.97 15.54
C GLN A 58 6.11 -1.88 14.59
N LEU A 59 5.76 -1.40 13.38
CA LEU A 59 5.08 -2.20 12.37
C LEU A 59 5.88 -3.45 11.97
N LEU A 60 7.18 -3.30 11.76
CA LEU A 60 8.08 -4.41 11.46
C LEU A 60 8.11 -5.46 12.59
N SER A 61 8.15 -4.99 13.84
CA SER A 61 8.12 -5.87 15.01
C SER A 61 6.80 -6.64 15.09
N ILE A 62 5.67 -5.95 14.93
CA ILE A 62 4.33 -6.57 14.96
C ILE A 62 4.19 -7.60 13.85
N PHE A 63 4.62 -7.29 12.63
CA PHE A 63 4.55 -8.21 11.50
C PHE A 63 5.34 -9.50 11.80
N LYS A 64 6.58 -9.36 12.28
CA LYS A 64 7.42 -10.50 12.66
C LYS A 64 6.77 -11.35 13.75
N GLN A 65 6.17 -10.72 14.76
CA GLN A 65 5.48 -11.42 15.84
C GLN A 65 4.23 -12.16 15.37
N LYS A 66 3.43 -11.56 14.49
CA LYS A 66 2.15 -12.14 14.04
C LYS A 66 2.32 -13.21 12.96
N PHE A 67 3.29 -13.07 12.08
CA PHE A 67 3.44 -13.93 10.89
C PHE A 67 4.72 -14.78 10.88
N ALA A 68 5.58 -14.66 11.91
CA ALA A 68 6.87 -15.36 11.99
C ALA A 68 7.75 -15.21 10.73
N ALA A 69 7.57 -14.12 9.98
CA ALA A 69 8.22 -13.85 8.72
C ALA A 69 8.73 -12.40 8.66
N SER A 70 9.68 -12.12 7.76
CA SER A 70 10.07 -10.75 7.45
C SER A 70 9.19 -10.20 6.33
N PRO A 71 8.71 -8.95 6.42
CA PRO A 71 7.90 -8.36 5.36
C PRO A 71 8.76 -8.11 4.12
N ALA A 72 8.21 -8.41 2.95
CA ALA A 72 8.82 -8.11 1.65
C ALA A 72 8.45 -6.70 1.16
N PHE A 73 7.31 -6.18 1.62
CA PHE A 73 6.79 -4.88 1.23
C PHE A 73 6.44 -4.04 2.46
N LEU A 74 6.76 -2.75 2.35
CA LEU A 74 6.35 -1.71 3.29
C LEU A 74 5.74 -0.57 2.48
N THR A 75 4.50 -0.22 2.79
CA THR A 75 3.81 0.88 2.11
C THR A 75 3.06 1.73 3.12
N ARG A 76 2.76 2.97 2.71
CA ARG A 76 1.92 3.90 3.46
C ARG A 76 0.95 4.60 2.52
N ALA A 77 -0.25 4.86 3.02
CA ALA A 77 -1.27 5.64 2.33
C ALA A 77 -1.80 6.72 3.29
N PRO A 78 -1.57 8.03 3.01
CA PRO A 78 -2.12 9.10 3.82
C PRO A 78 -3.63 9.21 3.58
N GLY A 79 -4.35 9.63 4.62
CA GLY A 79 -5.68 10.18 4.47
C GLY A 79 -5.64 11.51 3.73
N ARG A 80 -6.81 12.02 3.41
CA ARG A 80 -6.97 13.34 2.79
C ARG A 80 -8.05 14.15 3.49
N VAL A 81 -7.99 15.45 3.29
CA VAL A 81 -9.08 16.38 3.50
C VAL A 81 -9.36 17.11 2.18
N ASN A 82 -10.61 17.45 1.91
CA ASN A 82 -10.95 18.33 0.81
C ASN A 82 -10.98 19.77 1.32
N LEU A 83 -10.14 20.64 0.75
CA LEU A 83 -10.17 22.07 1.08
C LEU A 83 -11.30 22.78 0.34
N LEU A 84 -11.58 22.33 -0.89
CA LEU A 84 -12.68 22.80 -1.73
C LEU A 84 -13.23 21.63 -2.56
N GLY A 85 -14.50 21.77 -2.98
CA GLY A 85 -15.13 20.83 -3.90
C GLY A 85 -15.69 19.58 -3.21
N GLU A 86 -16.29 19.72 -2.03
CA GLU A 86 -17.12 18.65 -1.48
C GLU A 86 -18.40 18.50 -2.33
N HIS A 87 -18.81 17.26 -2.58
CA HIS A 87 -20.01 16.90 -3.36
C HIS A 87 -20.07 17.37 -4.82
N VAL A 88 -18.95 17.78 -5.41
CA VAL A 88 -18.86 18.12 -6.85
C VAL A 88 -17.98 17.15 -7.63
N ASP A 89 -17.23 16.29 -6.94
CA ASP A 89 -16.37 15.28 -7.54
C ASP A 89 -17.12 14.27 -8.41
N TYR A 90 -18.34 13.89 -8.01
CA TYR A 90 -19.19 13.00 -8.80
C TYR A 90 -19.93 13.70 -9.96
N ASN A 91 -19.80 15.03 -10.08
CA ASN A 91 -20.42 15.85 -11.13
C ASN A 91 -19.38 16.45 -12.09
N ASP A 92 -18.20 15.83 -12.23
CA ASP A 92 -17.07 16.35 -13.03
C ASP A 92 -16.59 17.75 -12.61
N GLY A 93 -16.88 18.17 -11.37
CA GLY A 93 -16.45 19.43 -10.79
C GLY A 93 -14.99 19.40 -10.35
N ALA A 94 -14.36 20.58 -10.28
CA ALA A 94 -13.00 20.70 -9.76
C ALA A 94 -12.96 20.49 -8.25
N VAL A 95 -11.89 19.82 -7.77
CA VAL A 95 -11.65 19.57 -6.35
C VAL A 95 -10.24 19.97 -5.94
N LEU A 96 -10.08 20.34 -4.66
CA LEU A 96 -8.78 20.65 -4.08
C LEU A 96 -8.51 19.81 -2.82
N PRO A 97 -8.08 18.54 -2.97
CA PRO A 97 -7.71 17.70 -1.84
C PRO A 97 -6.28 18.01 -1.35
N ALA A 98 -6.06 17.81 -0.06
CA ALA A 98 -4.74 17.81 0.56
C ALA A 98 -4.54 16.55 1.39
N ALA A 99 -3.37 15.91 1.27
CA ALA A 99 -2.99 14.80 2.12
C ALA A 99 -2.77 15.29 3.56
N ILE A 100 -3.15 14.48 4.54
CA ILE A 100 -2.95 14.76 5.97
C ILE A 100 -1.89 13.81 6.56
N ASP A 101 -1.49 14.08 7.80
CA ASP A 101 -0.49 13.31 8.55
C ASP A 101 -1.04 12.02 9.20
N ARG A 102 -2.35 11.76 9.07
CA ARG A 102 -2.98 10.49 9.43
C ARG A 102 -2.84 9.52 8.25
N GLU A 103 -2.29 8.34 8.50
CA GLU A 103 -1.98 7.38 7.44
C GLU A 103 -2.19 5.93 7.88
N ILE A 104 -2.50 5.06 6.91
CA ILE A 104 -2.42 3.62 7.05
C ILE A 104 -1.01 3.19 6.64
N ARG A 105 -0.40 2.30 7.43
CA ARG A 105 0.87 1.64 7.07
C ARG A 105 0.63 0.14 6.95
N LEU A 106 1.22 -0.48 5.94
CA LEU A 106 1.09 -1.90 5.68
C LEU A 106 2.47 -2.52 5.54
N ALA A 107 2.67 -3.62 6.26
CA ALA A 107 3.77 -4.55 6.05
C ALA A 107 3.18 -5.84 5.50
N ALA A 108 3.74 -6.36 4.40
CA ALA A 108 3.21 -7.53 3.72
C ALA A 108 4.33 -8.43 3.19
N ALA A 109 4.04 -9.71 3.09
CA ALA A 109 4.85 -10.70 2.39
C ALA A 109 3.92 -11.64 1.62
N SER A 110 4.43 -12.25 0.55
CA SER A 110 3.71 -13.34 -0.12
C SER A 110 3.79 -14.59 0.75
N ALA A 111 2.65 -15.27 0.90
CA ALA A 111 2.54 -16.58 1.52
C ALA A 111 2.13 -17.62 0.46
N PRO A 112 2.49 -18.90 0.62
CA PRO A 112 2.00 -19.96 -0.27
C PRO A 112 0.49 -20.19 -0.08
N GLY A 113 -0.19 -20.59 -1.15
CA GLY A 113 -1.63 -20.87 -1.18
C GLY A 113 -2.47 -19.69 -1.66
N GLU A 114 -3.79 -19.87 -1.65
CA GLU A 114 -4.79 -18.90 -2.15
C GLU A 114 -5.55 -18.24 -0.99
N VAL A 115 -4.85 -18.01 0.12
CA VAL A 115 -5.42 -17.47 1.36
C VAL A 115 -4.69 -16.20 1.74
N VAL A 116 -5.44 -15.21 2.23
CA VAL A 116 -4.92 -13.96 2.78
C VAL A 116 -5.17 -13.94 4.28
N SER A 117 -4.11 -13.76 5.06
CA SER A 117 -4.20 -13.48 6.50
C SER A 117 -3.88 -12.01 6.76
N LEU A 118 -4.80 -11.31 7.41
CA LEU A 118 -4.68 -9.91 7.78
C LEU A 118 -4.72 -9.73 9.29
N HIS A 119 -3.94 -8.76 9.78
CA HIS A 119 -4.00 -8.31 11.16
C HIS A 119 -4.10 -6.79 11.21
N ALA A 120 -5.17 -6.28 11.80
CA ALA A 120 -5.39 -4.85 12.08
C ALA A 120 -4.91 -4.56 13.51
N HIS A 121 -3.76 -3.92 13.64
CA HIS A 121 -3.09 -3.74 14.95
C HIS A 121 -3.87 -2.81 15.90
N ASP A 122 -4.43 -1.73 15.37
CA ASP A 122 -5.23 -0.74 16.10
C ASP A 122 -6.57 -1.29 16.60
N LEU A 123 -7.10 -2.32 15.93
CA LEU A 123 -8.31 -3.03 16.33
C LEU A 123 -8.03 -4.32 17.11
N GLU A 124 -6.76 -4.73 17.21
CA GLU A 124 -6.33 -6.01 17.78
C GLU A 124 -7.03 -7.24 17.15
N GLN A 125 -7.45 -7.13 15.89
CA GLN A 125 -8.22 -8.15 15.19
C GLN A 125 -7.39 -8.82 14.09
N SER A 126 -7.63 -10.11 13.88
CA SER A 126 -7.07 -10.88 12.77
C SER A 126 -8.20 -11.58 12.02
N VAL A 127 -8.03 -11.72 10.71
CA VAL A 127 -8.93 -12.50 9.88
C VAL A 127 -8.14 -13.20 8.80
N THR A 128 -8.62 -14.38 8.40
CA THR A 128 -8.04 -15.14 7.29
C THR A 128 -9.16 -15.58 6.35
N PHE A 129 -8.99 -15.35 5.05
CA PHE A 129 -10.00 -15.68 4.04
C PHE A 129 -9.37 -16.19 2.74
N SER A 130 -10.15 -16.96 1.98
CA SER A 130 -9.75 -17.47 0.67
C SER A 130 -9.95 -16.42 -0.43
N LEU A 131 -9.01 -16.36 -1.38
CA LEU A 131 -9.11 -15.54 -2.59
C LEU A 131 -10.16 -16.09 -3.57
N ASP A 132 -10.42 -17.40 -3.58
CA ASP A 132 -11.38 -18.05 -4.48
C ASP A 132 -12.84 -17.74 -4.12
N HIS A 133 -13.09 -17.49 -2.83
CA HIS A 133 -14.43 -17.33 -2.26
C HIS A 133 -14.71 -15.89 -1.77
N LEU A 134 -14.00 -14.89 -2.32
CA LEU A 134 -14.13 -13.48 -1.91
C LEU A 134 -15.55 -12.92 -2.00
N ASN A 135 -16.36 -13.38 -2.96
CA ASN A 135 -17.74 -12.94 -3.14
C ASN A 135 -18.64 -13.28 -1.94
N GLU A 136 -18.30 -14.33 -1.20
CA GLU A 136 -19.05 -14.76 -0.02
C GLU A 136 -18.82 -13.85 1.18
N LYS A 137 -17.74 -13.05 1.16
CA LYS A 137 -17.34 -12.15 2.25
C LYS A 137 -17.28 -12.85 3.60
N LYS A 138 -16.74 -14.08 3.60
CA LYS A 138 -16.58 -14.92 4.78
C LYS A 138 -15.12 -15.23 5.06
N ASP A 139 -14.81 -15.47 6.32
CA ASP A 139 -13.53 -16.04 6.74
C ASP A 139 -13.50 -17.57 6.51
N LEU A 140 -12.35 -18.19 6.82
CA LEU A 140 -12.20 -19.65 6.69
C LEU A 140 -13.07 -20.46 7.66
N GLU A 141 -13.65 -19.84 8.69
CA GLU A 141 -14.53 -20.46 9.66
C GLU A 141 -16.02 -20.32 9.26
N GLY A 142 -16.30 -19.60 8.17
CA GLY A 142 -17.65 -19.33 7.66
C GLY A 142 -18.34 -18.13 8.31
N ASN A 143 -17.65 -17.40 9.18
CA ASN A 143 -18.15 -16.16 9.77
C ASN A 143 -18.06 -15.03 8.75
N ASP A 144 -18.94 -14.04 8.88
CA ASP A 144 -18.87 -12.85 8.02
C ASP A 144 -17.58 -12.07 8.31
N LEU A 145 -16.93 -11.57 7.25
CA LEU A 145 -15.75 -10.74 7.38
C LEU A 145 -16.08 -9.47 8.17
N PRO A 146 -15.20 -9.04 9.10
CA PRO A 146 -15.39 -7.78 9.78
C PRO A 146 -15.36 -6.63 8.77
N ALA A 147 -16.13 -5.57 9.05
CA ALA A 147 -16.34 -4.48 8.10
C ALA A 147 -15.04 -3.85 7.57
N TRP A 148 -13.99 -3.76 8.40
CA TRP A 148 -12.69 -3.23 7.99
C TRP A 148 -11.98 -4.11 6.95
N ALA A 149 -12.19 -5.43 7.00
CA ALA A 149 -11.55 -6.39 6.10
C ALA A 149 -12.24 -6.48 4.74
N LEU A 150 -13.46 -5.95 4.61
CA LEU A 150 -14.17 -5.88 3.33
C LEU A 150 -13.44 -4.99 2.31
N TYR A 151 -12.76 -3.93 2.76
CA TYR A 151 -11.98 -3.06 1.87
C TYR A 151 -10.80 -3.80 1.22
N PRO A 152 -9.84 -4.39 1.98
CA PRO A 152 -8.75 -5.14 1.36
C PRO A 152 -9.24 -6.37 0.57
N ALA A 153 -10.31 -7.03 1.00
CA ALA A 153 -10.93 -8.11 0.24
C ALA A 153 -11.47 -7.63 -1.12
N GLY A 154 -12.18 -6.49 -1.15
CA GLY A 154 -12.67 -5.88 -2.39
C GLY A 154 -11.54 -5.41 -3.32
N VAL A 155 -10.44 -4.90 -2.76
CA VAL A 155 -9.24 -4.54 -3.56
C VAL A 155 -8.56 -5.78 -4.15
N ALA A 156 -8.52 -6.90 -3.42
CA ALA A 156 -7.96 -8.16 -3.92
C ALA A 156 -8.81 -8.80 -5.04
N TRP A 157 -10.11 -8.48 -5.09
CA TRP A 157 -11.04 -8.96 -6.11
C TRP A 157 -10.94 -8.21 -7.45
N ALA A 158 -10.55 -6.93 -7.42
CA ALA A 158 -10.61 -5.99 -8.54
C ALA A 158 -9.55 -6.21 -9.64
#